data_AF-A0A1F9ZG20-F1
#
_entry.id   AF-A0A1F9ZG20-F1
#
_cell.length_a   1.000
_cell.length_b   1.000
_cell.length_c   1.000
_cell.angle_alpha   90.00
_cell.angle_beta   90.00
_cell.angle_gamma   90.00
#
_symmetry.space_group_name_H-M   'P 1'
#
loop_
_entity.id
_entity.type
_entity.pdbx_description
1 polymer ?
#
loop_
_entity_poly.entity_id
_entity_poly.type
_entity_poly.pdbx_seq_one_letter_code
_entity_poly.pdbx_strand_id
1 'polypeptide(L)'
;IVGLIKAGKLPKGNVLEAARFAGILAAKNTAGLIPLCHNLPLNFVGVEFKVEKAGILIATEARCTGKTGVEMEALVAASAAALTIYDMCKMFAQDLEIGEIFLLEKLGGKSGHYKR
;
A
#
# COMPACT_ATOMS: atom_id res chain seq x y z
N ILE A 1 -0.11 -16.31 12.35
CA ILE A 1 -0.26 -16.03 10.90
C ILE A 1 1.05 -15.68 10.18
N VAL A 2 1.91 -14.81 10.72
CA VAL A 2 3.18 -14.37 10.11
C VAL A 2 4.06 -15.52 9.60
N GLY A 3 4.20 -16.60 10.38
CA GLY A 3 4.98 -17.78 9.97
C GLY A 3 4.41 -18.49 8.73
N LEU A 4 3.09 -18.53 8.56
CA LEU A 4 2.44 -19.10 7.38
C LEU A 4 2.64 -18.25 6.14
N ILE A 5 2.61 -16.92 6.30
CA ILE A 5 2.89 -15.95 5.24
C ILE A 5 4.34 -16.10 4.76
N LYS A 6 5.31 -16.13 5.69
CA LYS A 6 6.74 -16.33 5.34
C LYS A 6 6.98 -17.65 4.60
N ALA A 7 6.27 -18.70 4.97
CA ALA A 7 6.42 -20.01 4.35
C ALA A 7 5.66 -20.15 3.02
N GLY A 8 4.83 -19.18 2.63
CA GLY A 8 3.99 -19.28 1.42
C GLY A 8 2.95 -20.40 1.48
N LYS A 9 2.57 -20.86 2.69
CA LYS A 9 1.73 -22.07 2.89
C LYS A 9 0.25 -21.76 3.06
N LEU A 10 -0.21 -20.58 2.67
CA LEU A 10 -1.63 -20.24 2.75
C LEU A 10 -2.37 -20.85 1.55
N PRO A 11 -3.55 -21.49 1.74
CA PRO A 11 -4.30 -22.15 0.66
C PRO A 11 -4.69 -21.23 -0.49
N LYS A 12 -4.82 -19.93 -0.21
CA LYS A 12 -5.18 -18.92 -1.20
C LYS A 12 -3.98 -18.40 -2.04
N GLY A 13 -2.76 -18.91 -1.81
CA GLY A 13 -1.56 -18.55 -2.58
C GLY A 13 -0.65 -17.53 -1.89
N ASN A 14 0.18 -16.84 -2.69
CA ASN A 14 1.17 -15.89 -2.18
C ASN A 14 0.51 -14.55 -1.81
N VAL A 15 0.30 -14.36 -0.51
CA VAL A 15 -0.34 -13.18 0.07
C VAL A 15 0.38 -11.88 -0.25
N LEU A 16 1.71 -11.87 -0.19
CA LEU A 16 2.49 -10.64 -0.39
C LEU A 16 2.44 -10.19 -1.85
N GLU A 17 2.48 -11.12 -2.80
CA GLU A 17 2.39 -10.78 -4.22
C GLU A 17 0.96 -10.36 -4.62
N ALA A 18 -0.07 -10.99 -4.06
CA ALA A 18 -1.44 -10.52 -4.23
C ALA A 18 -1.63 -9.10 -3.67
N ALA A 19 -1.10 -8.82 -2.48
CA ALA A 19 -1.16 -7.51 -1.86
C ALA A 19 -0.34 -6.45 -2.63
N ARG A 20 0.82 -6.83 -3.19
CA ARG A 20 1.63 -5.97 -4.07
C ARG A 20 0.83 -5.54 -5.28
N PHE A 21 0.21 -6.51 -5.96
CA PHE A 21 -0.61 -6.26 -7.14
C PHE A 21 -1.80 -5.36 -6.82
N ALA A 22 -2.51 -5.63 -5.73
CA ALA A 22 -3.63 -4.82 -5.28
C ALA A 22 -3.20 -3.38 -4.96
N GLY A 23 -2.08 -3.18 -4.26
CA GLY A 23 -1.54 -1.85 -3.98
C GLY A 23 -1.19 -1.08 -5.25
N ILE A 24 -0.50 -1.71 -6.22
CA ILE A 24 -0.16 -1.09 -7.51
C ILE A 24 -1.41 -0.71 -8.30
N LEU A 25 -2.41 -1.60 -8.34
CA LEU A 25 -3.66 -1.36 -9.03
C LEU A 25 -4.44 -0.22 -8.38
N ALA A 26 -4.54 -0.21 -7.05
CA ALA A 26 -5.26 0.81 -6.31
C ALA A 26 -4.62 2.20 -6.49
N ALA A 27 -3.28 2.29 -6.47
CA ALA A 27 -2.56 3.55 -6.73
C ALA A 27 -3.00 4.17 -8.07
N LYS A 28 -3.06 3.35 -9.13
CA LYS A 28 -3.47 3.78 -10.49
C LYS A 28 -4.94 4.14 -10.59
N ASN A 29 -5.77 3.70 -9.65
CA ASN A 29 -7.22 3.95 -9.61
C ASN A 29 -7.62 4.92 -8.48
N THR A 30 -6.66 5.63 -7.87
CA THR A 30 -6.89 6.54 -6.74
C THR A 30 -7.97 7.58 -7.03
N ALA A 31 -7.96 8.17 -8.22
CA ALA A 31 -8.96 9.17 -8.63
C ALA A 31 -10.40 8.60 -8.75
N GLY A 32 -10.56 7.29 -8.92
CA GLY A 32 -11.86 6.63 -8.87
C GLY A 32 -12.36 6.33 -7.45
N LEU A 33 -11.47 6.42 -6.45
CA LEU A 33 -11.75 6.11 -5.05
C LEU A 33 -11.90 7.37 -4.19
N ILE A 34 -11.10 8.41 -4.48
CA ILE A 34 -11.05 9.65 -3.71
C ILE A 34 -11.72 10.78 -4.51
N PRO A 35 -12.90 11.30 -4.07
CA PRO A 35 -13.77 12.14 -4.90
C PRO A 35 -13.13 13.38 -5.55
N LEU A 36 -12.10 13.98 -4.94
CA LEU A 36 -11.46 15.21 -5.40
C LEU A 36 -10.00 15.01 -5.84
N CYS A 37 -9.56 13.76 -5.96
CA CYS A 37 -8.24 13.47 -6.52
C CYS A 37 -8.24 13.71 -8.03
N HIS A 38 -7.16 14.31 -8.52
CA HIS A 38 -6.92 14.42 -9.95
C HIS A 38 -6.48 13.06 -10.49
N ASN A 39 -6.87 12.73 -11.72
CA ASN A 39 -6.31 11.58 -12.40
C ASN A 39 -4.87 11.88 -12.84
N LEU A 40 -3.89 11.11 -12.35
CA LEU A 40 -2.47 11.35 -12.60
C LEU A 40 -1.82 10.17 -13.34
N PRO A 41 -1.09 10.41 -14.44
CA PRO A 41 -0.30 9.37 -15.08
C PRO A 41 0.93 9.07 -14.22
N LEU A 42 0.83 8.04 -13.38
CA LEU A 42 1.92 7.59 -12.53
C LEU A 42 3.08 7.02 -13.37
N ASN A 43 4.30 7.48 -13.10
CA ASN A 43 5.52 6.96 -13.71
C ASN A 43 6.05 5.73 -12.98
N PHE A 44 5.78 5.63 -11.68
CA PHE A 44 6.23 4.53 -10.84
C PHE A 44 5.25 4.30 -9.70
N VAL A 45 5.04 3.03 -9.36
CA VAL A 45 4.39 2.59 -8.12
C VAL A 45 5.19 1.41 -7.55
N GLY A 46 5.66 1.56 -6.33
CA GLY A 46 6.36 0.53 -5.56
C GLY A 46 5.56 0.17 -4.32
N VAL A 47 5.56 -1.11 -3.97
CA VAL A 47 5.02 -1.63 -2.71
C VAL A 47 6.05 -2.60 -2.16
N GLU A 48 6.51 -2.39 -0.94
CA GLU A 48 7.50 -3.21 -0.24
C GLU A 48 6.93 -3.71 1.08
N PHE A 49 7.35 -4.92 1.46
CA PHE A 49 6.89 -5.58 2.68
C PHE A 49 8.08 -5.95 3.54
N LYS A 50 8.01 -5.59 4.83
CA LYS A 50 8.92 -6.10 5.85
C LYS A 50 8.13 -6.94 6.83
N VAL A 51 8.40 -8.25 6.83
CA VAL A 51 7.69 -9.21 7.66
C VAL A 51 8.41 -9.39 9.00
N GLU A 52 7.84 -8.79 10.04
CA GLU A 52 8.37 -8.78 11.40
C GLU A 52 7.62 -9.75 12.31
N LYS A 53 8.07 -9.92 13.56
CA LYS A 53 7.37 -10.79 14.52
C LYS A 53 5.97 -10.27 14.86
N ALA A 54 5.84 -8.94 14.99
CA ALA A 54 4.60 -8.27 15.41
C ALA A 54 3.60 -8.07 14.27
N GLY A 55 4.02 -8.20 13.00
CA GLY A 55 3.14 -7.93 11.87
C GLY A 55 3.91 -7.74 10.56
N ILE A 56 3.26 -7.05 9.62
CA ILE A 56 3.83 -6.71 8.31
C ILE A 56 3.83 -5.20 8.17
N LEU A 57 5.03 -4.63 8.03
CA LEU A 57 5.17 -3.23 7.63
C LEU A 57 5.05 -3.15 6.11
N ILE A 58 4.24 -2.20 5.65
CA ILE A 58 3.98 -1.94 4.24
C ILE A 58 4.54 -0.55 3.93
N ALA A 59 5.50 -0.48 3.02
CA ALA A 59 6.02 0.78 2.50
C ALA A 59 5.59 0.91 1.04
N THR A 60 5.07 2.08 0.66
CA THR A 60 4.62 2.34 -0.70
C THR A 60 5.17 3.64 -1.21
N GLU A 61 5.52 3.66 -2.49
CA GLU A 61 6.04 4.84 -3.16
C GLU A 61 5.28 5.05 -4.48
N ALA A 62 4.86 6.28 -4.72
CA ALA A 62 4.32 6.71 -6.00
C ALA A 62 5.18 7.85 -6.54
N ARG A 63 5.42 7.86 -7.85
CA ARG A 63 6.09 8.98 -8.54
C ARG A 63 5.30 9.37 -9.78
N CYS A 64 5.19 10.66 -10.02
CA CYS A 64 4.65 11.19 -11.26
C CYS A 64 5.36 12.49 -11.65
N THR A 65 5.25 12.86 -12.92
CA THR A 65 5.54 14.20 -13.41
C THR A 65 4.20 14.89 -13.65
N GLY A 66 3.79 15.76 -12.71
CA GLY A 66 2.46 16.36 -12.69
C GLY A 66 2.42 17.68 -11.93
N LYS A 67 1.26 18.35 -12.00
CA LYS A 67 1.04 19.65 -11.32
C LYS A 67 0.64 19.52 -9.85
N THR A 68 0.26 18.32 -9.42
CA THR A 68 -0.14 17.98 -8.05
C THR A 68 0.74 16.84 -7.53
N GLY A 69 0.83 16.72 -6.21
CA GLY A 69 1.53 15.62 -5.57
C GLY A 69 0.77 14.29 -5.70
N VAL A 70 1.45 13.23 -5.24
CA VAL A 70 1.00 11.82 -5.29
C VAL A 70 0.89 11.19 -3.90
N GLU A 71 0.63 12.02 -2.88
CA GLU A 71 0.47 11.57 -1.50
C GLU A 71 -0.67 10.54 -1.40
N MET A 72 -1.78 10.80 -2.09
CA MET A 72 -2.96 9.95 -2.04
C MET A 72 -2.72 8.61 -2.73
N GLU A 73 -2.01 8.59 -3.85
CA GLU A 73 -1.69 7.36 -4.57
C GLU A 73 -0.82 6.42 -3.74
N ALA A 74 0.13 6.97 -2.97
CA ALA A 74 0.91 6.18 -2.02
C ALA A 74 0.03 5.64 -0.87
N LEU A 75 -0.78 6.50 -0.24
CA LEU A 75 -1.62 6.10 0.90
C LEU A 75 -2.70 5.07 0.51
N VAL A 76 -3.30 5.23 -0.68
CA VAL A 76 -4.28 4.29 -1.21
C VAL A 76 -3.61 2.95 -1.55
N ALA A 77 -2.40 2.95 -2.10
CA ALA A 77 -1.64 1.72 -2.35
C ALA A 77 -1.40 0.93 -1.05
N ALA A 78 -0.95 1.61 0.01
CA ALA A 78 -0.71 1.00 1.32
C ALA A 78 -2.00 0.42 1.91
N SER A 79 -3.09 1.18 1.83
CA SER A 79 -4.41 0.78 2.33
C SER A 79 -4.93 -0.47 1.62
N ALA A 80 -4.86 -0.50 0.29
CA ALA A 80 -5.32 -1.63 -0.50
C ALA A 80 -4.46 -2.89 -0.27
N ALA A 81 -3.15 -2.73 -0.13
CA ALA A 81 -2.25 -3.82 0.21
C ALA A 81 -2.58 -4.41 1.59
N ALA A 82 -2.82 -3.56 2.60
CA ALA A 82 -3.21 -3.99 3.94
C ALA A 82 -4.56 -4.72 3.95
N LEU A 83 -5.58 -4.17 3.28
CA LEU A 83 -6.90 -4.79 3.14
C LEU A 83 -6.82 -6.14 2.41
N THR A 84 -5.93 -6.26 1.42
CA THR A 84 -5.71 -7.53 0.71
C THR A 84 -5.08 -8.57 1.63
N ILE A 85 -4.03 -8.20 2.37
CA ILE A 85 -3.43 -9.09 3.38
C ILE A 85 -4.49 -9.56 4.38
N TYR A 86 -5.34 -8.64 4.85
CA TYR A 86 -6.44 -8.96 5.75
C TYR A 86 -7.40 -9.98 5.11
N ASP A 87 -7.91 -9.74 3.89
CA ASP A 87 -8.82 -10.66 3.20
C ASP A 87 -8.26 -12.08 3.03
N MET A 88 -6.97 -12.13 2.72
CA MET A 88 -6.22 -13.36 2.50
C MET A 88 -5.97 -14.13 3.80
N CYS A 89 -5.93 -13.45 4.94
CA CYS A 89 -5.56 -14.03 6.23
C CYS A 89 -6.71 -14.19 7.22
N LYS A 90 -7.86 -13.50 7.03
CA LYS A 90 -8.97 -13.41 8.00
C LYS A 90 -9.57 -14.75 8.45
N MET A 91 -9.39 -15.82 7.67
CA MET A 91 -9.86 -17.16 8.06
C MET A 91 -8.92 -17.86 9.07
N PHE A 92 -7.70 -17.37 9.22
CA PHE A 92 -6.64 -17.96 10.04
C PHE A 92 -6.27 -17.10 11.26
N ALA A 93 -6.75 -15.88 11.32
CA ALA A 93 -6.59 -14.93 12.41
C ALA A 93 -7.78 -13.96 12.39
N GLN A 94 -8.54 -13.90 13.49
CA GLN A 94 -9.71 -13.02 13.64
C GLN A 94 -9.36 -11.69 14.32
N ASP A 95 -8.18 -11.62 14.93
CA ASP A 95 -7.61 -10.50 15.68
C ASP A 95 -6.66 -9.65 14.81
N LEU A 96 -6.76 -9.75 13.48
CA LEU A 96 -5.99 -8.92 12.58
C LEU A 96 -6.42 -7.45 12.73
N GLU A 97 -5.44 -6.56 12.74
CA GLU A 97 -5.65 -5.12 12.75
C GLU A 97 -4.86 -4.47 11.62
N ILE A 98 -5.48 -3.50 10.95
CA ILE A 98 -4.76 -2.58 10.07
C ILE A 98 -4.37 -1.40 10.95
N GLY A 99 -3.07 -1.28 11.22
CA GLY A 99 -2.53 -0.20 12.04
C GLY A 99 -2.51 1.14 11.31
N GLU A 100 -1.61 2.01 11.76
CA GLU A 100 -1.50 3.37 11.25
C GLU A 100 -1.11 3.41 9.77
N ILE A 101 -1.76 4.30 9.02
CA ILE A 101 -1.44 4.61 7.62
C ILE A 101 -1.12 6.09 7.53
N PHE A 102 0.11 6.42 7.11
CA PHE A 102 0.58 7.80 7.09
C PHE A 102 1.69 8.02 6.06
N LEU A 103 1.88 9.29 5.69
CA LEU A 103 2.92 9.72 4.76
C LEU A 103 4.27 9.85 5.49
N LEU A 104 5.31 9.20 4.96
CA LEU A 104 6.68 9.26 5.47
C LEU A 104 7.46 10.43 4.87
N GLU A 105 7.39 10.60 3.56
CA GLU A 105 8.19 11.57 2.81
C GLU A 105 7.43 11.98 1.54
N LYS A 106 7.60 13.23 1.13
CA LYS A 106 7.11 13.76 -0.14
C LYS A 106 8.11 14.78 -0.68
N LEU A 107 8.49 14.60 -1.94
CA LEU A 107 9.34 15.52 -2.68
C LEU A 107 8.55 16.19 -3.81
N GLY A 108 8.88 17.45 -4.09
CA GLY A 108 8.30 18.22 -5.20
C GLY A 108 7.04 19.03 -4.88
N GLY A 109 6.63 19.84 -5.85
CA GLY A 109 5.55 20.81 -5.67
C GLY A 109 5.98 22.07 -4.91
N LYS A 110 5.08 23.06 -4.83
CA LYS A 110 5.34 24.37 -4.19
C LYS A 110 5.66 24.25 -2.69
N SER A 111 5.14 23.21 -2.03
CA SER A 111 5.36 22.95 -0.60
C SER A 111 6.78 22.48 -0.27
N GLY A 112 7.59 22.15 -1.28
CA GLY A 112 8.93 21.63 -1.07
C GLY A 112 8.95 20.21 -0.49
N HIS A 113 10.07 19.85 0.13
CA HIS A 113 10.30 18.53 0.72
C HIS A 113 9.64 18.44 2.10
N TYR A 114 8.76 17.45 2.27
CA TYR A 114 8.24 17.02 3.55
C TYR A 114 8.88 15.68 3.94
N LYS A 115 9.31 15.57 5.19
CA LYS A 115 9.76 14.32 5.80
C LYS A 115 9.28 14.29 7.25
N ARG A 116 8.71 13.16 7.65
CA ARG A 116 8.27 12.93 9.03
C ARG A 116 9.44 12.73 9.97
#